data_AF-A0A915NNZ8-F1
#
_entry.id   AF-A0A915NNZ8-F1
#
_cell.length_a   1.000
_cell.length_b   1.000
_cell.length_c   1.000
_cell.angle_alpha   90.00
_cell.angle_beta   90.00
_cell.angle_gamma   90.00
#
_symmetry.space_group_name_H-M   'P 1'
#
loop_
_entity.id
_entity.type
_entity.pdbx_description
1 polymer ?
#
loop_
_entity_poly.entity_id
_entity_poly.type
_entity_poly.pdbx_seq_one_letter_code
_entity_poly.pdbx_strand_id
1 'polypeptide(L)'
;MLFCFDDGSGTKKASTATLHSATTILPMFFASALFVFVLLGQVNSEEDNNRIGFFNHTLKDGQVTLRNYSTAVEAGDFYNLKNYTRLNGSCDVEIKDGSIVLYYKRENTEKKIKDEGCVVDLFTKHPNMIKFKAGVKNKTAGCLKKCSGTNTFDGASANIIPFAYSLKGVNITEIKNRSRFGKGQDCVVRCGDGNCMEWTSLEVGWNRCFYGETYEVIAYTHPIGETLAKWNRSKVFNKFNEFELTITGQGGFYMDKSVKEGYKPDDKGSEHPYCVPKGNGTVKPENWNISGTSPAPGYDYLLVFFMLPQNASRNHSKGEITDKSPDGPKCEELYIEFVRNF
;
A
#
# COMPACT_ATOMS: atom_id res chain seq x y z
N MET A 1 16.14 5.97 2.46
CA MET A 1 16.13 5.27 3.76
C MET A 1 15.13 4.15 3.68
N LEU A 2 15.62 2.92 3.65
CA LEU A 2 14.88 1.72 3.31
C LEU A 2 14.78 0.85 4.56
N PHE A 3 13.66 0.17 4.79
CA PHE A 3 13.50 -0.65 6.00
C PHE A 3 13.89 -2.10 5.73
N CYS A 4 14.82 -2.59 6.55
CA CYS A 4 15.25 -3.99 6.56
C CYS A 4 14.80 -4.65 7.86
N PHE A 5 14.70 -5.97 7.81
CA PHE A 5 14.75 -6.76 9.04
C PHE A 5 16.21 -7.06 9.35
N ASP A 6 16.59 -6.87 10.60
CA ASP A 6 17.94 -7.18 11.09
C ASP A 6 18.15 -8.71 11.11
N ASP A 7 19.23 -9.17 10.51
CA ASP A 7 19.84 -10.48 10.74
C ASP A 7 21.28 -10.19 11.19
N GLY A 8 21.44 -9.88 12.48
CA GLY A 8 22.69 -9.38 13.05
C GLY A 8 23.94 -10.10 12.54
N SER A 9 24.70 -9.42 11.69
CA SER A 9 26.16 -9.41 11.56
C SER A 9 26.56 -8.93 10.17
N GLY A 10 27.34 -7.85 10.08
CA GLY A 10 27.87 -7.40 8.80
C GLY A 10 28.57 -6.05 8.85
N THR A 11 29.87 -6.08 9.14
CA THR A 11 30.76 -4.91 9.13
C THR A 11 30.81 -4.24 7.74
N LYS A 12 30.55 -2.92 7.71
CA LYS A 12 30.71 -2.07 6.51
C LYS A 12 32.19 -1.86 6.17
N LYS A 13 32.59 -2.13 4.93
CA LYS A 13 33.82 -1.57 4.31
C LYS A 13 33.42 -0.47 3.33
N ALA A 14 33.99 0.72 3.52
CA ALA A 14 33.88 1.84 2.59
C ALA A 14 34.96 1.71 1.51
N SER A 15 34.58 1.94 0.24
CA SER A 15 35.52 2.10 -0.87
C SER A 15 35.44 3.53 -1.40
N THR A 16 36.57 4.21 -1.36
CA THR A 16 36.83 5.56 -1.86
C THR A 16 37.00 5.51 -3.38
N ALA A 17 36.30 6.36 -4.12
CA ALA A 17 36.51 6.53 -5.57
C ALA A 17 37.33 7.80 -5.85
N THR A 18 38.45 7.63 -6.53
CA THR A 18 39.37 8.66 -7.02
C THR A 18 38.81 9.30 -8.29
N LEU A 19 38.78 10.64 -8.35
CA LEU A 19 38.44 11.41 -9.55
C LEU A 19 39.73 11.81 -10.27
N HIS A 20 39.86 11.49 -11.56
CA HIS A 20 40.89 12.07 -12.42
C HIS A 20 40.31 13.20 -13.27
N SER A 21 41.05 14.31 -13.27
CA SER A 21 40.84 15.52 -14.06
C SER A 21 41.44 15.36 -15.46
N ALA A 22 40.77 15.88 -16.47
CA ALA A 22 41.38 16.24 -17.75
C ALA A 22 40.71 17.50 -18.33
N THR A 23 41.47 18.60 -18.33
CA THR A 23 41.40 19.72 -19.29
C THR A 23 42.01 19.26 -20.62
N THR A 24 41.72 19.71 -21.84
CA THR A 24 41.29 20.98 -22.47
C THR A 24 41.03 20.61 -23.97
N ILE A 25 40.18 21.24 -24.79
CA ILE A 25 40.46 22.34 -25.75
C ILE A 25 39.21 22.47 -26.69
N LEU A 26 38.68 23.69 -26.87
CA LEU A 26 37.72 24.17 -27.91
C LEU A 26 38.49 24.56 -29.20
N PRO A 27 37.91 24.98 -30.37
CA PRO A 27 36.50 25.10 -30.79
C PRO A 27 36.23 24.64 -32.26
N MET A 28 34.96 24.56 -32.66
CA MET A 28 34.39 25.02 -33.95
C MET A 28 33.07 24.28 -34.23
N PHE A 29 32.01 25.04 -34.44
CA PHE A 29 31.08 24.98 -35.58
C PHE A 29 29.72 25.53 -35.15
N PHE A 30 29.58 26.85 -35.33
CA PHE A 30 28.32 27.55 -35.43
C PHE A 30 27.57 27.05 -36.68
N ALA A 31 26.80 25.96 -36.56
CA ALA A 31 25.83 25.53 -37.59
C ALA A 31 24.75 24.56 -37.08
N SER A 32 24.48 24.50 -35.77
CA SER A 32 23.53 23.52 -35.19
C SER A 32 22.45 24.14 -34.30
N ALA A 33 22.34 25.48 -34.24
CA ALA A 33 21.44 26.17 -33.32
C ALA A 33 19.94 26.09 -33.67
N LEU A 34 19.55 25.55 -34.84
CA LEU A 34 18.13 25.43 -35.23
C LEU A 34 17.56 24.01 -35.22
N PHE A 35 18.38 22.95 -35.03
CA PHE A 35 17.88 21.57 -34.94
C PHE A 35 17.81 21.01 -33.50
N VAL A 36 18.39 21.73 -32.52
CA VAL A 36 18.38 21.31 -31.11
C VAL A 36 17.05 21.60 -30.41
N PHE A 37 16.26 22.57 -30.87
CA PHE A 37 14.97 22.89 -30.24
C PHE A 37 13.82 21.94 -30.60
N VAL A 38 13.95 21.14 -31.66
CA VAL A 38 12.92 20.13 -32.01
C VAL A 38 13.17 18.79 -31.27
N LEU A 39 14.41 18.49 -30.88
CA LEU A 39 14.75 17.27 -30.13
C LEU A 39 14.63 17.43 -28.60
N LEU A 40 14.61 18.65 -28.08
CA LEU A 40 14.34 18.90 -26.65
C LEU A 40 12.85 18.90 -26.31
N GLY A 41 11.97 18.91 -27.32
CA GLY A 41 10.51 18.90 -27.15
C GLY A 41 9.89 17.52 -26.88
N GLN A 42 10.67 16.43 -26.94
CA GLN A 42 10.19 15.06 -26.71
C GLN A 42 10.85 14.33 -25.54
N VAL A 43 11.68 14.98 -24.73
CA VAL A 43 12.34 14.35 -23.55
C VAL A 43 11.44 14.37 -22.30
N ASN A 44 10.20 14.85 -22.41
CA ASN A 44 9.21 14.68 -21.34
C ASN A 44 8.36 13.42 -21.62
N SER A 45 8.69 12.29 -20.99
CA SER A 45 7.70 11.41 -20.30
C SER A 45 8.15 9.98 -19.98
N GLU A 46 9.32 9.49 -20.44
CA GLU A 46 9.74 8.13 -20.07
C GLU A 46 10.48 8.06 -18.72
N GLU A 47 11.23 9.09 -18.34
CA GLU A 47 12.11 9.04 -17.16
C GLU A 47 11.34 9.06 -15.82
N ASP A 48 10.21 9.78 -15.75
CA ASP A 48 9.38 9.83 -14.54
C ASP A 48 8.51 8.58 -14.36
N ASN A 49 8.14 7.89 -15.43
CA ASN A 49 7.36 6.64 -15.35
C ASN A 49 8.15 5.47 -14.74
N ASN A 50 9.47 5.59 -14.74
CA ASN A 50 10.39 4.58 -14.18
C ASN A 50 10.78 4.88 -12.73
N ARG A 51 10.26 5.95 -12.12
CA ARG A 51 10.51 6.25 -10.70
C ARG A 51 9.46 5.59 -9.82
N ILE A 52 9.92 4.91 -8.78
CA ILE A 52 9.05 4.20 -7.83
C ILE A 52 9.49 4.46 -6.38
N GLY A 53 8.57 4.25 -5.44
CA GLY A 53 8.88 4.34 -4.01
C GLY A 53 8.99 5.75 -3.48
N PHE A 54 9.11 5.85 -2.16
CA PHE A 54 9.26 7.12 -1.45
C PHE A 54 10.57 7.83 -1.85
N PHE A 55 11.65 7.08 -2.07
CA PHE A 55 12.95 7.67 -2.42
C PHE A 55 13.18 7.86 -3.93
N ASN A 56 12.18 7.61 -4.78
CA ASN A 56 12.30 7.69 -6.25
C ASN A 56 13.42 6.78 -6.79
N HIS A 57 13.35 5.49 -6.49
CA HIS A 57 14.22 4.47 -7.08
C HIS A 57 13.93 4.33 -8.57
N THR A 58 14.91 3.85 -9.34
CA THR A 58 14.76 3.66 -10.78
C THR A 58 14.40 2.21 -11.06
N LEU A 59 13.22 1.98 -11.63
CA LEU A 59 12.76 0.69 -12.14
C LEU A 59 13.04 0.61 -13.64
N LYS A 60 13.81 -0.40 -14.06
CA LYS A 60 14.08 -0.68 -15.47
C LYS A 60 14.13 -2.19 -15.69
N ASP A 61 13.42 -2.67 -16.71
CA ASP A 61 13.42 -4.09 -17.11
C ASP A 61 13.10 -5.06 -15.93
N GLY A 62 12.21 -4.64 -15.02
CA GLY A 62 11.82 -5.43 -13.84
C GLY A 62 12.84 -5.43 -12.69
N GLN A 63 13.94 -4.70 -12.81
CA GLN A 63 14.93 -4.50 -11.77
C GLN A 63 14.92 -3.08 -11.23
N VAL A 64 15.20 -2.94 -9.94
CA VAL A 64 15.27 -1.66 -9.25
C VAL A 64 16.70 -1.32 -8.89
N THR A 65 17.16 -0.19 -9.40
CA THR A 65 18.38 0.47 -8.93
C THR A 65 18.01 1.40 -7.79
N LEU A 66 18.55 1.12 -6.61
CA LEU A 66 18.32 1.95 -5.44
C LEU A 66 18.98 3.32 -5.63
N ARG A 67 18.28 4.40 -5.25
CA ARG A 67 18.86 5.74 -5.28
C ARG A 67 20.07 5.81 -4.35
N ASN A 68 21.11 6.51 -4.80
CA ASN A 68 22.31 6.79 -4.01
C ASN A 68 21.94 7.28 -2.59
N TYR A 69 22.65 6.77 -1.58
CA TYR A 69 22.43 7.05 -0.15
C TYR A 69 21.20 6.40 0.50
N SER A 70 20.49 5.53 -0.22
CA SER A 70 19.47 4.69 0.41
C SER A 70 20.14 3.72 1.39
N THR A 71 19.85 3.89 2.68
CA THR A 71 20.41 3.06 3.77
C THR A 71 19.32 2.22 4.39
N ALA A 72 19.63 0.96 4.66
CA ALA A 72 18.87 0.03 5.49
C ALA A 72 18.71 0.59 6.93
N VAL A 73 17.49 0.66 7.44
CA VAL A 73 17.20 0.96 8.84
C VAL A 73 17.01 -0.36 9.57
N GLU A 74 17.80 -0.56 10.61
CA GLU A 74 17.80 -1.76 11.45
C GLU A 74 17.09 -1.52 12.79
N ALA A 75 16.73 -2.60 13.48
CA ALA A 75 16.18 -2.54 14.82
C ALA A 75 17.21 -1.91 15.78
N GLY A 76 16.89 -0.74 16.34
CA GLY A 76 17.78 0.02 17.21
C GLY A 76 18.42 1.26 16.58
N ASP A 77 18.25 1.48 15.26
CA ASP A 77 18.65 2.72 14.60
C ASP A 77 17.58 3.82 14.76
N PHE A 78 17.39 4.24 16.01
CA PHE A 78 16.38 5.23 16.38
C PHE A 78 16.61 6.58 15.69
N TYR A 79 17.87 6.95 15.42
CA TYR A 79 18.20 8.22 14.80
C TYR A 79 17.72 8.27 13.35
N ASN A 80 18.05 7.25 12.56
CA ASN A 80 17.62 7.19 11.17
C ASN A 80 16.10 7.02 11.08
N LEU A 81 15.50 6.13 11.88
CA LEU A 81 14.04 5.97 11.94
C LEU A 81 13.33 7.31 12.21
N LYS A 82 13.78 8.06 13.23
CA LYS A 82 13.20 9.37 13.56
C LYS A 82 13.36 10.39 12.44
N ASN A 83 14.50 10.38 11.74
CA ASN A 83 14.72 11.27 10.60
C ASN A 83 13.80 10.92 9.42
N TYR A 84 13.62 9.64 9.11
CA TYR A 84 12.67 9.20 8.08
C TYR A 84 11.25 9.64 8.43
N THR A 85 10.80 9.39 9.66
CA THR A 85 9.44 9.73 10.09
C THR A 85 9.19 11.24 10.08
N ARG A 86 10.22 12.10 10.01
CA ARG A 86 10.04 13.56 9.86
C ARG A 86 9.86 14.03 8.42
N LEU A 87 10.17 13.19 7.42
CA LEU A 87 10.08 13.59 6.02
C LEU A 87 8.61 13.73 5.58
N ASN A 88 8.34 14.69 4.70
CA ASN A 88 7.00 14.84 4.14
C ASN A 88 6.63 13.62 3.28
N GLY A 89 5.40 13.10 3.41
CA GLY A 89 4.92 11.92 2.69
C GLY A 89 5.44 10.56 3.19
N SER A 90 6.33 10.52 4.18
CA SER A 90 6.79 9.27 4.80
C SER A 90 5.78 8.74 5.80
N CYS A 91 5.75 7.43 6.01
CA CYS A 91 4.84 6.82 6.99
C CYS A 91 5.30 7.04 8.44
N ASP A 92 4.36 6.95 9.38
CA ASP A 92 4.68 6.80 10.80
C ASP A 92 5.06 5.34 11.03
N VAL A 93 6.33 5.10 11.33
CA VAL A 93 6.93 3.76 11.36
C VAL A 93 7.57 3.51 12.72
N GLU A 94 7.36 2.30 13.23
CA GLU A 94 8.05 1.76 14.40
C GLU A 94 8.60 0.38 14.06
N ILE A 95 9.78 0.05 14.56
CA ILE A 95 10.32 -1.30 14.52
C ILE A 95 10.14 -1.92 15.90
N LYS A 96 9.27 -2.92 16.02
CA LYS A 96 8.93 -3.56 17.29
C LYS A 96 9.11 -5.07 17.19
N ASP A 97 9.95 -5.64 18.05
CA ASP A 97 10.20 -7.09 18.11
C ASP A 97 10.58 -7.69 16.73
N GLY A 98 11.34 -6.93 15.94
CA GLY A 98 11.71 -7.31 14.57
C GLY A 98 10.57 -7.26 13.56
N SER A 99 9.45 -6.62 13.86
CA SER A 99 8.37 -6.32 12.91
C SER A 99 8.36 -4.84 12.56
N ILE A 100 7.97 -4.51 11.34
CA ILE A 100 7.82 -3.12 10.88
C ILE A 100 6.34 -2.75 11.01
N VAL A 101 6.02 -1.81 11.90
CA VAL A 101 4.66 -1.35 12.16
C VAL A 101 4.47 0.02 11.51
N LEU A 102 3.52 0.09 10.59
CA LEU A 102 3.06 1.32 9.96
C LEU A 102 1.78 1.77 10.65
N TYR A 103 1.79 2.94 11.27
CA TYR A 103 0.59 3.49 11.91
C TYR A 103 -0.17 4.38 10.92
N TYR A 104 -1.42 4.01 10.66
CA TYR A 104 -2.35 4.87 9.94
C TYR A 104 -2.88 5.99 10.84
N LYS A 105 -3.13 5.63 12.10
CA LYS A 105 -3.43 6.54 13.21
C LYS A 105 -2.83 5.97 14.50
N ARG A 106 -2.31 6.84 15.35
CA ARG A 106 -1.89 6.56 16.72
C ARG A 106 -2.03 7.83 17.56
N GLU A 107 -2.28 7.72 18.86
CA GLU A 107 -2.26 8.90 19.73
C GLU A 107 -0.86 9.56 19.70
N ASN A 108 -0.80 10.89 19.82
CA ASN A 108 0.43 11.66 19.97
C ASN A 108 1.40 11.64 18.76
N THR A 109 0.90 11.43 17.53
CA THR A 109 1.68 11.62 16.29
C THR A 109 1.23 12.89 15.55
N GLU A 110 2.19 13.64 14.99
CA GLU A 110 1.91 14.81 14.15
C GLU A 110 1.57 14.42 12.70
N LYS A 111 1.77 13.15 12.33
CA LYS A 111 1.55 12.63 10.98
C LYS A 111 0.07 12.61 10.62
N LYS A 112 -0.28 13.26 9.50
CA LYS A 112 -1.65 13.34 8.97
C LYS A 112 -1.90 12.31 7.87
N ILE A 113 -1.59 11.05 8.12
CA ILE A 113 -1.67 9.98 7.10
C ILE A 113 -3.12 9.80 6.61
N LYS A 114 -4.11 9.95 7.48
CA LYS A 114 -5.53 9.93 7.08
C LYS A 114 -5.90 11.01 6.05
N ASP A 115 -5.19 12.14 6.02
CA ASP A 115 -5.51 13.28 5.15
C ASP A 115 -4.62 13.30 3.90
N GLU A 116 -3.34 12.91 4.04
CA GLU A 116 -2.32 13.07 3.00
C GLU A 116 -1.86 11.74 2.37
N GLY A 117 -2.07 10.63 3.08
CA GLY A 117 -1.44 9.34 2.82
C GLY A 117 0.05 9.33 3.15
N CYS A 118 0.70 8.19 2.93
CA CYS A 118 2.14 8.06 3.03
C CYS A 118 2.66 6.90 2.18
N VAL A 119 3.99 6.86 2.01
CA VAL A 119 4.71 5.82 1.27
C VAL A 119 5.84 5.27 2.13
N VAL A 120 6.03 3.95 2.08
CA VAL A 120 7.18 3.27 2.68
C VAL A 120 7.78 2.29 1.68
N ASP A 121 9.11 2.21 1.73
CA ASP A 121 9.91 1.33 0.91
C ASP A 121 10.46 0.22 1.82
N LEU A 122 10.03 -1.02 1.56
CA LEU A 122 10.29 -2.20 2.40
C LEU A 122 11.10 -3.23 1.61
N PHE A 123 12.05 -3.88 2.27
CA PHE A 123 12.68 -5.05 1.67
C PHE A 123 11.98 -6.34 2.06
N THR A 124 11.89 -7.27 1.11
CA THR A 124 11.22 -8.56 1.29
C THR A 124 12.02 -9.71 0.69
N LYS A 125 11.81 -10.91 1.23
CA LYS A 125 12.41 -12.15 0.73
C LYS A 125 11.54 -12.81 -0.34
N HIS A 126 10.27 -12.41 -0.48
CA HIS A 126 9.31 -13.15 -1.29
C HIS A 126 8.93 -12.36 -2.55
N PRO A 127 9.10 -12.94 -3.75
CA PRO A 127 8.64 -12.30 -4.97
C PRO A 127 7.11 -12.37 -5.08
N ASN A 128 6.49 -11.29 -5.56
CA ASN A 128 5.08 -11.23 -5.96
C ASN A 128 4.06 -11.67 -4.88
N MET A 129 4.42 -11.48 -3.62
CA MET A 129 3.55 -11.74 -2.47
C MET A 129 3.68 -10.61 -1.48
N ILE A 130 2.57 -10.21 -0.88
CA ILE A 130 2.56 -9.25 0.22
C ILE A 130 1.79 -9.88 1.36
N LYS A 131 2.41 -9.88 2.55
CA LYS A 131 1.84 -10.46 3.75
C LYS A 131 2.03 -9.52 4.93
N PHE A 132 0.94 -9.20 5.61
CA PHE A 132 0.96 -8.35 6.80
C PHE A 132 -0.21 -8.65 7.73
N LYS A 133 -0.12 -8.20 8.97
CA LYS A 133 -1.27 -8.09 9.87
C LYS A 133 -1.86 -6.68 9.78
N ALA A 134 -3.17 -6.58 9.83
CA ALA A 134 -3.85 -5.31 10.03
C ALA A 134 -4.54 -5.33 11.40
N GLY A 135 -4.46 -4.23 12.14
CA GLY A 135 -5.01 -4.16 13.49
C GLY A 135 -5.67 -2.84 13.84
N VAL A 136 -6.63 -2.91 14.76
CA VAL A 136 -7.23 -1.76 15.44
C VAL A 136 -7.15 -1.92 16.95
N LYS A 137 -6.68 -0.88 17.65
CA LYS A 137 -6.63 -0.82 19.12
C LYS A 137 -7.45 0.35 19.63
N ASN A 138 -8.10 0.12 20.76
CA ASN A 138 -8.79 1.15 21.53
C ASN A 138 -8.98 0.70 22.98
N LYS A 139 -8.97 1.64 23.93
CA LYS A 139 -9.30 1.35 25.34
C LYS A 139 -10.71 0.76 25.54
N THR A 140 -11.67 1.10 24.67
CA THR A 140 -13.02 0.54 24.69
C THR A 140 -13.51 0.16 23.28
N ALA A 141 -14.37 -0.84 23.12
CA ALA A 141 -14.96 -1.15 21.81
C ALA A 141 -15.90 -0.04 21.27
N GLY A 142 -16.07 1.07 22.00
CA GLY A 142 -16.97 2.18 21.66
C GLY A 142 -16.63 2.91 20.35
N CYS A 143 -15.35 2.90 19.93
CA CYS A 143 -14.91 3.56 18.69
C CYS A 143 -15.33 2.82 17.42
N LEU A 144 -15.62 1.52 17.51
CA LEU A 144 -16.11 0.74 16.40
C LEU A 144 -17.61 1.02 16.25
N LYS A 145 -18.04 1.39 15.04
CA LYS A 145 -19.47 1.63 14.80
C LYS A 145 -20.21 0.28 14.82
N LYS A 146 -21.40 0.28 15.43
CA LYS A 146 -22.26 -0.91 15.50
C LYS A 146 -22.76 -1.27 14.10
N CYS A 147 -22.84 -2.57 13.82
CA CYS A 147 -23.55 -3.08 12.65
C CYS A 147 -25.03 -2.71 12.74
N SER A 148 -25.64 -2.36 11.59
CA SER A 148 -27.05 -1.96 11.52
C SER A 148 -27.88 -3.14 11.00
N GLY A 149 -28.57 -3.86 11.89
CA GLY A 149 -29.36 -5.04 11.52
C GLY A 149 -28.50 -6.15 10.91
N THR A 150 -28.98 -6.77 9.83
CA THR A 150 -28.23 -7.77 9.05
C THR A 150 -27.11 -7.14 8.21
N ASN A 151 -27.09 -5.81 8.09
CA ASN A 151 -26.06 -5.11 7.33
C ASN A 151 -24.84 -4.85 8.22
N THR A 152 -23.91 -5.80 8.16
CA THR A 152 -22.64 -5.76 8.84
C THR A 152 -21.64 -4.79 8.20
N PHE A 153 -22.03 -3.83 7.36
CA PHE A 153 -21.07 -3.03 6.58
C PHE A 153 -21.11 -1.53 6.86
N ASP A 154 -22.26 -0.98 7.23
CA ASP A 154 -22.44 0.46 7.52
C ASP A 154 -21.50 0.97 8.64
N GLY A 155 -20.95 0.05 9.44
CA GLY A 155 -20.02 0.34 10.52
C GLY A 155 -18.55 0.47 10.13
N ALA A 156 -18.12 -0.19 9.05
CA ALA A 156 -16.69 -0.37 8.76
C ALA A 156 -16.00 0.92 8.28
N SER A 157 -16.73 1.82 7.63
CA SER A 157 -16.18 3.09 7.12
C SER A 157 -15.64 4.01 8.23
N ALA A 158 -16.06 3.81 9.49
CA ALA A 158 -15.55 4.59 10.62
C ALA A 158 -14.09 4.26 10.98
N ASN A 159 -13.59 3.08 10.61
CA ASN A 159 -12.24 2.61 10.89
C ASN A 159 -11.75 1.77 9.72
N ILE A 160 -11.19 2.44 8.71
CA ILE A 160 -10.74 1.84 7.47
C ILE A 160 -9.33 2.33 7.14
N ILE A 161 -8.50 1.45 6.58
CA ILE A 161 -7.19 1.76 6.04
C ILE A 161 -7.23 1.40 4.54
N PRO A 162 -7.38 2.39 3.65
CA PRO A 162 -7.11 2.17 2.24
C PRO A 162 -5.61 2.11 2.02
N PHE A 163 -5.16 1.19 1.19
CA PHE A 163 -3.75 1.03 0.88
C PHE A 163 -3.55 0.65 -0.58
N ALA A 164 -2.34 0.86 -1.07
CA ALA A 164 -1.89 0.38 -2.36
C ALA A 164 -0.45 -0.12 -2.29
N TYR A 165 -0.04 -0.81 -3.33
CA TYR A 165 1.28 -1.43 -3.41
C TYR A 165 1.68 -1.60 -4.88
N SER A 166 2.98 -1.72 -5.13
CA SER A 166 3.51 -2.19 -6.43
C SER A 166 3.08 -1.35 -7.66
N LEU A 167 2.83 -0.06 -7.46
CA LEU A 167 2.37 0.83 -8.51
C LEU A 167 3.56 1.32 -9.36
N LYS A 168 3.55 1.01 -10.67
CA LYS A 168 4.50 1.56 -11.67
C LYS A 168 3.85 2.69 -12.43
N GLY A 169 4.47 3.86 -12.53
CA GLY A 169 4.00 4.95 -13.39
C GLY A 169 2.57 5.45 -13.13
N VAL A 170 1.84 4.87 -12.17
CA VAL A 170 0.52 5.32 -11.77
C VAL A 170 0.73 6.60 -10.99
N ASN A 171 0.13 7.67 -11.49
CA ASN A 171 0.07 8.93 -10.76
C ASN A 171 -0.69 8.66 -9.46
N ILE A 172 0.03 8.50 -8.35
CA ILE A 172 -0.54 8.22 -7.02
C ILE A 172 -1.68 9.20 -6.66
N THR A 173 -1.63 10.41 -7.22
CA THR A 173 -2.68 11.42 -7.13
C THR A 173 -4.05 10.90 -7.61
N GLU A 174 -4.08 9.99 -8.59
CA GLU A 174 -5.32 9.37 -9.07
C GLU A 174 -5.96 8.48 -8.01
N ILE A 175 -5.15 7.68 -7.30
CA ILE A 175 -5.65 6.78 -6.24
C ILE A 175 -6.05 7.57 -5.00
N LYS A 176 -5.30 8.64 -4.68
CA LYS A 176 -5.63 9.55 -3.57
C LYS A 176 -6.98 10.23 -3.76
N ASN A 177 -7.48 10.36 -4.99
CA ASN A 177 -8.70 11.08 -5.32
C ASN A 177 -9.92 10.17 -5.60
N ARG A 178 -9.89 8.92 -5.11
CA ARG A 178 -10.93 7.86 -5.20
C ARG A 178 -10.88 7.01 -6.48
N SER A 179 -11.37 5.78 -6.37
CA SER A 179 -11.53 4.86 -7.50
C SER A 179 -12.37 5.46 -8.62
N ARG A 180 -11.87 5.35 -9.86
CA ARG A 180 -12.57 5.78 -11.08
C ARG A 180 -13.54 4.69 -11.52
N PHE A 181 -14.82 5.03 -11.57
CA PHE A 181 -15.81 4.23 -12.29
C PHE A 181 -15.77 4.64 -13.76
N GLY A 182 -15.28 3.74 -14.62
CA GLY A 182 -15.16 3.92 -16.06
C GLY A 182 -16.16 3.09 -16.85
N LYS A 183 -16.09 3.19 -18.19
CA LYS A 183 -16.95 2.43 -19.13
C LYS A 183 -16.46 0.99 -19.36
N GLY A 184 -15.73 0.40 -18.41
CA GLY A 184 -15.16 -0.95 -18.55
C GLY A 184 -16.27 -1.97 -18.90
N GLN A 185 -16.03 -2.79 -19.91
CA GLN A 185 -17.06 -3.67 -20.49
C GLN A 185 -17.16 -5.05 -19.81
N ASP A 186 -16.22 -5.41 -18.92
CA ASP A 186 -16.01 -6.82 -18.50
C ASP A 186 -16.04 -7.09 -16.97
N CYS A 187 -16.69 -6.23 -16.17
CA CYS A 187 -16.98 -6.59 -14.77
C CYS A 187 -18.08 -7.66 -14.68
N VAL A 188 -18.00 -8.52 -13.66
CA VAL A 188 -19.08 -9.49 -13.36
C VAL A 188 -20.37 -8.76 -13.00
N VAL A 189 -20.27 -7.66 -12.25
CA VAL A 189 -21.39 -6.78 -11.93
C VAL A 189 -20.96 -5.32 -12.01
N ARG A 190 -21.88 -4.45 -12.42
CA ARG A 190 -21.68 -3.01 -12.50
C ARG A 190 -21.86 -2.36 -11.12
N CYS A 191 -21.02 -1.39 -10.78
CA CYS A 191 -21.08 -0.58 -9.56
C CYS A 191 -21.53 0.85 -9.83
N GLY A 192 -22.03 1.52 -8.78
CA GLY A 192 -22.42 2.94 -8.83
C GLY A 192 -23.45 3.21 -9.92
N ASP A 193 -23.21 4.25 -10.74
CA ASP A 193 -24.04 4.64 -11.90
C ASP A 193 -24.03 3.63 -13.08
N GLY A 194 -23.89 2.33 -12.79
CA GLY A 194 -23.87 1.27 -13.80
C GLY A 194 -22.52 1.09 -14.51
N ASN A 195 -21.42 1.50 -13.86
CA ASN A 195 -20.06 1.52 -14.42
C ASN A 195 -19.13 0.50 -13.76
N CYS A 196 -18.03 0.19 -14.43
CA CYS A 196 -17.00 -0.76 -13.98
C CYS A 196 -15.79 0.02 -13.44
N MET A 197 -15.17 -0.42 -12.36
CA MET A 197 -13.87 0.15 -11.95
C MET A 197 -12.79 -0.36 -12.90
N GLU A 198 -12.03 0.49 -13.58
CA GLU A 198 -11.01 0.04 -14.54
C GLU A 198 -9.93 -0.82 -13.87
N TRP A 199 -9.52 -0.41 -12.68
CA TRP A 199 -8.69 -1.15 -11.76
C TRP A 199 -8.85 -0.53 -10.36
N THR A 200 -8.44 -1.23 -9.32
CA THR A 200 -8.48 -0.71 -7.96
C THR A 200 -7.42 -1.37 -7.06
N SER A 201 -7.22 -0.78 -5.89
CA SER A 201 -6.44 -1.39 -4.81
C SER A 201 -7.36 -1.89 -3.71
N LEU A 202 -6.82 -2.12 -2.51
CA LEU A 202 -7.52 -2.78 -1.42
C LEU A 202 -7.68 -1.86 -0.21
N GLU A 203 -8.67 -2.16 0.61
CA GLU A 203 -8.84 -1.54 1.91
C GLU A 203 -9.27 -2.56 2.96
N VAL A 204 -8.81 -2.33 4.19
CA VAL A 204 -9.16 -3.12 5.37
C VAL A 204 -9.98 -2.29 6.34
N GLY A 205 -11.01 -2.87 6.96
CA GLY A 205 -11.85 -2.14 7.89
C GLY A 205 -12.40 -2.99 9.03
N TRP A 206 -12.86 -2.32 10.09
CA TRP A 206 -13.37 -2.97 11.30
C TRP A 206 -14.70 -2.38 11.75
N ASN A 207 -15.57 -3.24 12.26
CA ASN A 207 -16.76 -2.83 12.99
C ASN A 207 -17.09 -3.77 14.15
N ARG A 208 -18.11 -3.43 14.92
CA ARG A 208 -18.64 -4.30 15.97
C ARG A 208 -20.06 -4.75 15.63
N CYS A 209 -20.29 -6.04 15.57
CA CYS A 209 -21.63 -6.60 15.40
C CYS A 209 -22.09 -7.23 16.70
N PHE A 210 -23.41 -7.33 16.88
CA PHE A 210 -24.02 -8.01 18.00
C PHE A 210 -24.62 -9.32 17.50
N TYR A 211 -24.16 -10.45 18.04
CA TYR A 211 -24.66 -11.77 17.69
C TYR A 211 -25.11 -12.48 18.97
N GLY A 212 -26.41 -12.73 19.09
CA GLY A 212 -26.99 -13.35 20.29
C GLY A 212 -26.81 -12.44 21.51
N GLU A 213 -25.85 -12.77 22.37
CA GLU A 213 -25.59 -12.06 23.63
C GLU A 213 -24.23 -11.34 23.64
N THR A 214 -23.40 -11.52 22.62
CA THR A 214 -22.01 -11.02 22.60
C THR A 214 -21.77 -10.03 21.46
N TYR A 215 -20.95 -9.02 21.75
CA TYR A 215 -20.36 -8.18 20.71
C TYR A 215 -19.14 -8.88 20.11
N GLU A 216 -19.12 -8.99 18.78
CA GLU A 216 -17.98 -9.49 18.02
C GLU A 216 -17.38 -8.36 17.19
N VAL A 217 -16.06 -8.30 17.11
CA VAL A 217 -15.36 -7.43 16.16
C VAL A 217 -15.18 -8.19 14.87
N ILE A 218 -15.64 -7.58 13.78
CA ILE A 218 -15.47 -8.16 12.45
C ILE A 218 -14.53 -7.28 11.68
N ALA A 219 -13.54 -7.93 11.07
CA ALA A 219 -12.65 -7.31 10.13
C ALA A 219 -13.01 -7.73 8.71
N TYR A 220 -12.74 -6.85 7.75
CA TYR A 220 -13.02 -7.10 6.35
C TYR A 220 -11.90 -6.59 5.46
N THR A 221 -11.72 -7.23 4.31
CA THR A 221 -10.90 -6.76 3.20
C THR A 221 -11.69 -6.79 1.91
N HIS A 222 -11.56 -5.75 1.11
CA HIS A 222 -12.21 -5.66 -0.20
C HIS A 222 -11.54 -4.62 -1.11
N PRO A 223 -11.87 -4.62 -2.42
CA PRO A 223 -11.40 -3.59 -3.33
C PRO A 223 -12.00 -2.22 -3.03
N ILE A 224 -11.19 -1.15 -3.13
CA ILE A 224 -11.64 0.22 -2.88
C ILE A 224 -12.72 0.59 -3.90
N GLY A 225 -13.90 0.98 -3.42
CA GLY A 225 -15.03 1.41 -4.27
C GLY A 225 -16.02 0.32 -4.66
N GLU A 226 -15.93 -0.87 -4.09
CA GLU A 226 -16.87 -1.98 -4.33
C GLU A 226 -18.25 -1.73 -3.69
N THR A 227 -19.34 -1.75 -4.46
CA THR A 227 -20.71 -1.51 -3.95
C THR A 227 -21.43 -2.77 -3.49
N LEU A 228 -21.11 -3.94 -4.08
CA LEU A 228 -21.91 -5.16 -3.95
C LEU A 228 -21.24 -6.13 -2.98
N ALA A 229 -21.63 -5.97 -1.73
CA ALA A 229 -20.89 -6.46 -0.60
C ALA A 229 -21.14 -7.94 -0.25
N LYS A 230 -20.39 -8.87 -0.82
CA LYS A 230 -19.96 -10.07 -0.05
C LYS A 230 -18.45 -10.00 0.17
N TRP A 231 -18.08 -9.41 1.29
CA TRP A 231 -16.69 -9.12 1.65
C TRP A 231 -16.10 -10.36 2.33
N ASN A 232 -14.81 -10.62 2.12
CA ASN A 232 -14.12 -11.61 2.93
C ASN A 232 -14.10 -11.10 4.37
N ARG A 233 -14.57 -11.95 5.29
CA ARG A 233 -14.72 -11.60 6.70
C ARG A 233 -13.78 -12.48 7.51
N SER A 234 -13.05 -11.87 8.43
CA SER A 234 -12.47 -12.61 9.54
C SER A 234 -13.29 -12.35 10.79
N LYS A 235 -13.72 -13.43 11.46
CA LYS A 235 -14.24 -13.34 12.82
C LYS A 235 -13.05 -13.19 13.76
N VAL A 236 -12.87 -12.00 14.34
CA VAL A 236 -11.75 -11.76 15.25
C VAL A 236 -12.25 -11.85 16.68
N PHE A 237 -11.84 -12.91 17.39
CA PHE A 237 -12.07 -13.11 18.81
C PHE A 237 -10.78 -12.78 19.58
N ASN A 238 -10.67 -11.60 20.21
CA ASN A 238 -9.89 -11.31 21.44
C ASN A 238 -9.76 -9.77 21.68
N LYS A 239 -8.95 -9.36 22.68
CA LYS A 239 -8.68 -7.95 23.08
C LYS A 239 -7.87 -7.14 22.04
N PHE A 240 -7.23 -7.80 21.07
CA PHE A 240 -6.50 -7.22 19.95
C PHE A 240 -7.24 -7.56 18.65
N ASN A 241 -7.83 -6.54 18.02
CA ASN A 241 -8.65 -6.74 16.83
C ASN A 241 -7.75 -6.79 15.58
N GLU A 242 -6.96 -7.85 15.47
CA GLU A 242 -5.98 -8.08 14.40
C GLU A 242 -6.39 -9.22 13.47
N PHE A 243 -5.99 -9.14 12.21
CA PHE A 243 -6.06 -10.26 11.27
C PHE A 243 -4.86 -10.25 10.31
N GLU A 244 -4.51 -11.43 9.81
CA GLU A 244 -3.47 -11.59 8.78
C GLU A 244 -4.11 -11.49 7.38
N LEU A 245 -3.52 -10.66 6.51
CA LEU A 245 -3.88 -10.54 5.11
C LEU A 245 -2.71 -11.00 4.25
N THR A 246 -2.98 -11.90 3.31
CA THR A 246 -2.03 -12.26 2.27
C THR A 246 -2.61 -11.91 0.91
N ILE A 247 -1.80 -11.22 0.11
CA ILE A 247 -2.09 -10.83 -1.27
C ILE A 247 -1.16 -11.63 -2.18
N THR A 248 -1.74 -12.28 -3.17
CA THR A 248 -1.07 -13.24 -4.04
C THR A 248 -1.27 -12.90 -5.51
N GLY A 249 -0.26 -13.20 -6.31
CA GLY A 249 -0.36 -13.39 -7.76
C GLY A 249 -1.24 -12.40 -8.50
N GLN A 250 -2.31 -12.86 -9.14
CA GLN A 250 -3.17 -12.07 -10.04
C GLN A 250 -4.02 -10.98 -9.34
N GLY A 251 -3.68 -10.56 -8.11
CA GLY A 251 -4.46 -9.62 -7.30
C GLY A 251 -5.48 -10.31 -6.37
N GLY A 252 -5.33 -11.62 -6.14
CA GLY A 252 -6.15 -12.37 -5.19
C GLY A 252 -5.68 -12.16 -3.75
N PHE A 253 -6.59 -12.25 -2.79
CA PHE A 253 -6.25 -12.06 -1.38
C PHE A 253 -7.07 -12.97 -0.47
N TYR A 254 -6.54 -13.33 0.70
CA TYR A 254 -7.27 -14.08 1.72
C TYR A 254 -6.94 -13.60 3.12
N MET A 255 -7.93 -13.69 4.01
CA MET A 255 -7.84 -13.28 5.41
C MET A 255 -7.80 -14.51 6.31
N ASP A 256 -6.74 -14.66 7.10
CA ASP A 256 -6.49 -15.78 8.02
C ASP A 256 -6.52 -17.19 7.37
N LYS A 257 -5.93 -18.19 8.03
CA LYS A 257 -5.92 -19.60 7.59
C LYS A 257 -7.22 -20.35 7.93
N SER A 258 -8.02 -19.81 8.85
CA SER A 258 -9.23 -20.45 9.38
C SER A 258 -10.44 -20.32 8.46
N VAL A 259 -10.47 -19.32 7.58
CA VAL A 259 -11.50 -19.12 6.56
C VAL A 259 -10.91 -19.53 5.21
N LYS A 260 -11.33 -20.70 4.69
CA LYS A 260 -10.78 -21.29 3.44
C LYS A 260 -11.19 -20.55 2.15
N GLU A 261 -11.98 -19.50 2.26
CA GLU A 261 -12.55 -18.78 1.11
C GLU A 261 -11.83 -17.44 0.94
N GLY A 262 -10.81 -17.45 0.08
CA GLY A 262 -10.11 -16.25 -0.37
C GLY A 262 -10.78 -15.65 -1.61
N TYR A 263 -10.51 -14.37 -1.86
CA TYR A 263 -10.87 -13.70 -3.11
C TYR A 263 -9.90 -14.11 -4.23
N LYS A 264 -10.48 -14.49 -5.37
CA LYS A 264 -9.76 -14.71 -6.62
C LYS A 264 -10.38 -13.87 -7.75
N PRO A 265 -9.61 -13.01 -8.44
CA PRO A 265 -10.13 -12.13 -9.49
C PRO A 265 -10.61 -12.86 -10.76
N ASP A 266 -10.30 -14.13 -10.93
CA ASP A 266 -10.54 -14.94 -12.13
C ASP A 266 -11.71 -15.96 -11.99
N ASP A 267 -12.27 -16.13 -10.79
CA ASP A 267 -13.32 -17.11 -10.55
C ASP A 267 -14.69 -16.65 -11.09
N LYS A 268 -15.09 -17.21 -12.24
CA LYS A 268 -16.40 -17.00 -12.91
C LYS A 268 -17.62 -17.50 -12.12
N GLY A 269 -17.41 -18.08 -10.94
CA GLY A 269 -18.46 -18.62 -10.08
C GLY A 269 -18.25 -18.31 -8.60
N SER A 270 -17.42 -17.31 -8.27
CA SER A 270 -17.40 -16.82 -6.89
C SER A 270 -18.80 -16.33 -6.54
N GLU A 271 -19.30 -16.73 -5.38
CA GLU A 271 -20.57 -16.23 -4.85
C GLU A 271 -20.54 -14.71 -4.59
N HIS A 272 -19.41 -14.04 -4.84
CA HIS A 272 -19.04 -12.71 -4.41
C HIS A 272 -18.63 -11.88 -5.64
N PRO A 273 -19.60 -11.39 -6.45
CA PRO A 273 -19.25 -10.59 -7.60
C PRO A 273 -18.67 -9.24 -7.18
N TYR A 274 -17.53 -8.86 -7.77
CA TYR A 274 -16.91 -7.54 -7.62
C TYR A 274 -17.05 -6.75 -8.93
N CYS A 275 -17.03 -5.43 -8.86
CA CYS A 275 -17.14 -4.53 -10.01
C CYS A 275 -15.82 -4.09 -10.61
N VAL A 276 -14.87 -5.02 -10.60
CA VAL A 276 -13.56 -4.89 -11.22
C VAL A 276 -13.47 -5.88 -12.40
N PRO A 277 -12.68 -5.61 -13.45
CA PRO A 277 -12.46 -6.53 -14.55
C PRO A 277 -11.84 -7.84 -14.08
N LYS A 278 -12.22 -8.94 -14.73
CA LYS A 278 -11.67 -10.27 -14.43
C LYS A 278 -10.17 -10.31 -14.69
N GLY A 279 -9.42 -10.92 -13.77
CA GLY A 279 -7.98 -11.20 -13.88
C GLY A 279 -7.03 -9.99 -13.82
N ASN A 280 -7.52 -8.76 -14.05
CA ASN A 280 -6.70 -7.55 -14.07
C ASN A 280 -7.28 -6.37 -13.27
N GLY A 281 -8.44 -6.56 -12.63
CA GLY A 281 -9.15 -5.49 -11.94
C GLY A 281 -8.58 -5.08 -10.58
N THR A 282 -7.75 -5.91 -9.96
CA THR A 282 -7.01 -5.58 -8.72
C THR A 282 -5.53 -5.51 -9.01
N VAL A 283 -4.83 -4.53 -8.42
CA VAL A 283 -3.38 -4.38 -8.57
C VAL A 283 -2.66 -5.66 -8.14
N LYS A 284 -1.76 -6.15 -8.99
CA LYS A 284 -0.95 -7.34 -8.72
C LYS A 284 0.17 -6.98 -7.75
N PRO A 285 0.42 -7.79 -6.70
CA PRO A 285 1.63 -7.65 -5.89
C PRO A 285 2.84 -7.88 -6.78
N GLU A 286 3.63 -6.84 -7.01
CA GLU A 286 4.96 -6.94 -7.60
C GLU A 286 6.00 -6.44 -6.61
N ASN A 287 6.99 -7.27 -6.34
CA ASN A 287 8.16 -6.91 -5.56
C ASN A 287 9.34 -6.97 -6.53
N TRP A 288 10.03 -5.86 -6.73
CA TRP A 288 11.02 -5.75 -7.80
C TRP A 288 12.41 -6.15 -7.32
N ASN A 289 13.14 -6.89 -8.14
CA ASN A 289 14.47 -7.37 -7.79
C ASN A 289 15.45 -6.20 -7.72
N ILE A 290 16.26 -6.13 -6.66
CA ILE A 290 17.24 -5.06 -6.47
C ILE A 290 18.47 -5.36 -7.34
N SER A 291 18.86 -4.39 -8.17
CA SER A 291 20.07 -4.51 -8.96
C SER A 291 21.31 -4.29 -8.10
N GLY A 292 22.31 -5.16 -8.24
CA GLY A 292 23.57 -5.09 -7.49
C GLY A 292 23.52 -5.76 -6.12
N THR A 293 24.33 -5.27 -5.18
CA THR A 293 24.37 -5.80 -3.81
C THR A 293 23.19 -5.26 -3.00
N SER A 294 22.31 -6.16 -2.54
CA SER A 294 21.24 -5.78 -1.62
C SER A 294 21.85 -5.19 -0.33
N PRO A 295 21.35 -4.06 0.18
CA PRO A 295 21.79 -3.49 1.44
C PRO A 295 21.36 -4.33 2.66
N ALA A 296 20.52 -5.35 2.48
CA ALA A 296 20.25 -6.39 3.48
C ALA A 296 20.38 -7.79 2.85
N PRO A 297 21.41 -8.56 3.22
CA PRO A 297 21.60 -9.92 2.72
C PRO A 297 20.36 -10.79 2.89
N GLY A 298 19.95 -11.48 1.81
CA GLY A 298 18.77 -12.36 1.81
C GLY A 298 17.43 -11.64 1.64
N TYR A 299 17.43 -10.31 1.48
CA TYR A 299 16.27 -9.51 1.11
C TYR A 299 16.49 -8.89 -0.28
N ASP A 300 16.16 -9.65 -1.31
CA ASP A 300 16.54 -9.34 -2.70
C ASP A 300 15.50 -8.48 -3.43
N TYR A 301 14.35 -8.21 -2.81
CA TYR A 301 13.24 -7.52 -3.45
C TYR A 301 12.85 -6.23 -2.71
N LEU A 302 12.46 -5.22 -3.48
CA LEU A 302 11.83 -3.99 -3.00
C LEU A 302 10.31 -4.07 -3.15
N LEU A 303 9.60 -3.92 -2.04
CA LEU A 303 8.17 -3.65 -1.97
C LEU A 303 7.96 -2.16 -1.67
N VAL A 304 7.20 -1.49 -2.53
CA VAL A 304 6.70 -0.15 -2.24
C VAL A 304 5.26 -0.26 -1.77
N PHE A 305 4.99 0.25 -0.57
CA PHE A 305 3.68 0.22 0.07
C PHE A 305 3.17 1.62 0.37
N PHE A 306 1.89 1.84 0.11
CA PHE A 306 1.22 3.12 0.25
C PHE A 306 0.07 2.98 1.24
N MET A 307 0.08 3.77 2.32
CA MET A 307 -1.17 4.01 3.06
C MET A 307 -1.86 5.21 2.43
N LEU A 308 -3.05 5.00 1.90
CA LEU A 308 -3.77 6.01 1.15
C LEU A 308 -4.54 6.94 2.11
N PRO A 309 -4.77 8.20 1.73
CA PRO A 309 -5.63 9.08 2.51
C PRO A 309 -7.05 8.51 2.55
N GLN A 310 -7.78 8.79 3.62
CA GLN A 310 -9.09 8.20 3.88
C GLN A 310 -10.13 8.59 2.84
N ASN A 311 -9.95 9.75 2.21
CA ASN A 311 -10.80 10.20 1.11
C ASN A 311 -10.69 9.32 -0.15
N ALA A 312 -9.70 8.42 -0.26
CA ALA A 312 -9.63 7.40 -1.31
C ALA A 312 -10.75 6.36 -1.17
N SER A 313 -11.15 6.05 0.07
CA SER A 313 -12.26 5.15 0.41
C SER A 313 -13.63 5.79 0.19
N ARG A 314 -14.67 4.96 0.28
CA ARG A 314 -16.08 5.37 0.16
C ARG A 314 -16.85 5.07 1.45
N ASN A 315 -17.87 5.87 1.76
CA ASN A 315 -18.81 5.49 2.81
C ASN A 315 -19.84 4.51 2.27
N HIS A 316 -20.14 3.50 3.07
CA HIS A 316 -21.23 2.55 2.81
C HIS A 316 -22.42 2.86 3.71
N SER A 317 -23.61 2.83 3.13
CA SER A 317 -24.86 3.00 3.84
C SER A 317 -25.93 2.14 3.19
N LYS A 318 -26.55 1.22 3.95
CA LYS A 318 -27.63 0.35 3.48
C LYS A 318 -27.27 -0.50 2.25
N GLY A 319 -25.99 -0.81 2.07
CA GLY A 319 -25.51 -1.61 0.93
C GLY A 319 -25.21 -0.78 -0.32
N GLU A 320 -25.24 0.55 -0.21
CA GLU A 320 -24.87 1.46 -1.29
C GLU A 320 -23.63 2.28 -0.90
N ILE A 321 -22.86 2.69 -1.92
CA ILE A 321 -21.80 3.68 -1.76
C ILE A 321 -22.40 5.07 -1.79
N THR A 322 -21.88 5.95 -0.93
CA THR A 322 -22.22 7.37 -0.94
C THR A 322 -21.03 8.21 -1.39
N ASP A 323 -21.30 9.40 -1.94
CA ASP A 323 -20.25 10.35 -2.35
C ASP A 323 -19.50 10.99 -1.18
N LYS A 324 -19.93 10.76 0.05
CA LYS A 324 -19.26 11.28 1.24
C LYS A 324 -18.01 10.47 1.54
N SER A 325 -16.90 11.15 1.79
CA SER A 325 -15.70 10.50 2.32
C SER A 325 -15.99 9.92 3.71
N PRO A 326 -15.36 8.80 4.08
CA PRO A 326 -15.44 8.29 5.44
C PRO A 326 -14.98 9.32 6.47
N ASP A 327 -15.69 9.40 7.59
CA ASP A 327 -15.43 10.33 8.69
C ASP A 327 -14.65 9.62 9.81
N GLY A 328 -13.45 9.12 9.52
CA GLY A 328 -12.64 8.36 10.49
C GLY A 328 -11.15 8.73 10.44
N PRO A 329 -10.28 7.79 10.82
CA PRO A 329 -10.58 6.67 11.69
C PRO A 329 -10.94 7.13 13.11
N LYS A 330 -11.93 6.48 13.75
CA LYS A 330 -12.43 6.87 15.08
C LYS A 330 -11.64 6.25 16.24
N CYS A 331 -11.11 5.03 16.10
CA CYS A 331 -10.32 4.36 17.14
C CYS A 331 -8.96 5.02 17.40
N GLU A 332 -8.39 4.80 18.58
CA GLU A 332 -7.09 5.36 19.01
C GLU A 332 -5.96 4.97 18.08
N GLU A 333 -5.86 3.69 17.70
CA GLU A 333 -4.80 3.21 16.80
C GLU A 333 -5.32 2.29 15.70
N LEU A 334 -4.83 2.53 14.48
CA LEU A 334 -5.00 1.67 13.31
C LEU A 334 -3.63 1.46 12.67
N TYR A 335 -3.26 0.23 12.35
CA TYR A 335 -1.92 -0.09 11.86
C TYR A 335 -1.89 -1.28 10.91
N ILE A 336 -0.80 -1.34 10.17
CA ILE A 336 -0.35 -2.48 9.37
C ILE A 336 1.01 -2.93 9.92
N GLU A 337 1.18 -4.21 10.21
CA GLU A 337 2.39 -4.81 10.73
C GLU A 337 2.96 -5.83 9.73
N PHE A 338 4.15 -5.57 9.23
CA PHE A 338 4.94 -6.50 8.44
C PHE A 338 5.80 -7.33 9.39
N VAL A 339 5.44 -8.59 9.57
CA VAL A 339 6.15 -9.54 10.43
C VAL A 339 7.47 -9.95 9.77
N ARG A 340 8.48 -10.26 10.58
CA ARG A 340 9.78 -10.76 10.14
C ARG A 340 9.63 -11.93 9.15
N ASN A 341 10.39 -11.88 8.05
CA ASN A 341 10.40 -12.85 6.93
C ASN A 341 9.18 -12.84 6.00
N PHE A 342 8.46 -11.71 5.89
CA PHE A 342 7.44 -11.56 4.86
C PHE A 342 8.01 -11.47 3.44
#